data_AF-A0A7S2UXR7-F1
#
_entry.id   AF-A0A7S2UXR7-F1
#
_cell.length_a   1.000
_cell.length_b   1.000
_cell.length_c   1.000
_cell.angle_alpha   90.00
_cell.angle_beta   90.00
_cell.angle_gamma   90.00
#
_symmetry.space_group_name_H-M   'P 1'
#
loop_
_entity.id
_entity.type
_entity.pdbx_description
1 polymer ?
#
loop_
_entity_poly.entity_id
_entity_poly.type
_entity_poly.pdbx_seq_one_letter_code
_entity_poly.pdbx_strand_id
1 'polypeptide(L)'
;MPRSKVDAGGGGGGPSMAAAPVVEGEVNLNSAEARAAAVAALKSDKRKLHIMLKNYERQFKEKHGREVSCPEDIAPVESEYQRYKEIKRQLIRIQNPQP
;
A
#
# COMPACT_ATOMS: atom_id res chain seq x y z
N MET A 1 -10.35 31.57 29.89
CA MET A 1 -10.91 30.52 29.01
C MET A 1 -9.76 29.85 28.25
N PRO A 2 -9.31 28.63 28.61
CA PRO A 2 -8.22 27.96 27.89
C PRO A 2 -8.73 27.22 26.64
N ARG A 3 -8.03 27.39 25.52
CA ARG A 3 -8.31 26.73 24.23
C ARG A 3 -7.68 25.34 24.23
N SER A 4 -8.51 24.29 24.14
CA SER A 4 -8.09 22.90 24.02
C SER A 4 -7.36 22.64 22.71
N LYS A 5 -6.23 21.93 22.82
CA LYS A 5 -5.41 21.44 21.73
C LYS A 5 -6.01 20.12 21.24
N VAL A 6 -6.47 20.09 19.99
CA VAL A 6 -6.86 18.83 19.33
C VAL A 6 -5.59 18.21 18.73
N ASP A 7 -5.14 17.16 19.39
CA ASP A 7 -4.11 16.25 18.90
C ASP A 7 -4.77 15.34 17.86
N ALA A 8 -4.41 15.51 16.58
CA ALA A 8 -4.90 14.68 15.50
C ALA A 8 -4.12 13.36 15.47
N GLY A 9 -4.43 12.48 16.42
CA GLY A 9 -4.13 11.06 16.34
C GLY A 9 -4.99 10.41 15.26
N GLY A 10 -4.36 9.95 14.16
CA GLY A 10 -5.02 9.23 13.08
C GLY A 10 -4.45 7.83 12.93
N GLY A 11 -4.92 6.90 13.75
CA GLY A 11 -4.61 5.48 13.68
C GLY A 11 -5.09 4.87 12.36
N GLY A 12 -4.17 4.31 11.58
CA GLY A 12 -4.47 3.54 10.38
C GLY A 12 -4.62 2.05 10.68
N GLY A 13 -5.63 1.69 11.49
CA GLY A 13 -6.10 0.32 11.63
C GLY A 13 -7.00 -0.04 10.45
N GLY A 14 -6.42 -0.51 9.35
CA GLY A 14 -7.18 -1.00 8.19
C GLY A 14 -7.66 -2.45 8.42
N PRO A 15 -8.91 -2.79 8.05
CA PRO A 15 -9.51 -4.09 8.33
C PRO A 15 -8.91 -5.23 7.50
N SER A 16 -8.91 -6.40 8.14
CA SER A 16 -8.60 -7.73 7.62
C SER A 16 -9.53 -8.07 6.45
N MET A 17 -8.98 -8.32 5.26
CA MET A 17 -9.71 -8.98 4.17
C MET A 17 -8.80 -9.99 3.46
N ALA A 18 -9.19 -11.25 3.70
CA ALA A 18 -9.16 -12.46 2.88
C ALA A 18 -8.04 -12.64 1.83
N ALA A 19 -7.46 -13.84 1.92
CA ALA A 19 -6.47 -14.42 1.05
C ALA A 19 -6.97 -14.63 -0.38
N ALA A 20 -6.09 -14.37 -1.35
CA ALA A 20 -6.13 -15.00 -2.67
C ALA A 20 -4.68 -15.33 -3.07
N PRO A 21 -4.37 -16.58 -3.46
CA PRO A 21 -3.05 -16.98 -3.89
C PRO A 21 -2.90 -16.67 -5.38
N VAL A 22 -2.01 -15.77 -5.75
CA VAL A 22 -1.65 -15.51 -7.14
C VAL A 22 -0.15 -15.69 -7.34
N VAL A 23 0.16 -16.89 -7.83
CA VAL A 23 1.29 -17.36 -8.64
C VAL A 23 2.44 -16.36 -8.79
N GLU A 24 3.53 -16.64 -8.08
CA GLU A 24 4.78 -15.88 -8.07
C GLU A 24 5.68 -16.35 -9.22
N GLY A 25 5.95 -15.45 -10.17
CA GLY A 25 7.09 -15.60 -11.08
C GLY A 25 8.37 -15.40 -10.29
N GLU A 26 9.16 -16.46 -10.15
CA GLU A 26 10.37 -16.48 -9.33
C GLU A 26 11.47 -15.58 -9.91
N VAL A 27 11.65 -14.40 -9.33
CA VAL A 27 12.86 -13.60 -9.50
C VAL A 27 13.98 -14.22 -8.65
N ASN A 28 15.04 -14.71 -9.30
CA ASN A 28 16.19 -15.28 -8.63
C ASN A 28 17.00 -14.18 -7.91
N LEU A 29 16.72 -13.99 -6.61
CA LEU A 29 17.28 -12.94 -5.75
C LEU A 29 18.60 -13.34 -5.06
N ASN A 30 19.37 -14.26 -5.65
CA ASN A 30 20.52 -14.86 -4.96
C ASN A 30 21.70 -13.89 -4.73
N SER A 31 21.85 -12.81 -5.52
CA SER A 31 22.88 -11.78 -5.29
C SER A 31 22.41 -10.67 -4.33
N ALA A 32 23.27 -10.24 -3.41
CA ALA A 32 22.99 -9.12 -2.49
C ALA A 32 22.71 -7.81 -3.23
N GLU A 33 23.42 -7.56 -4.32
CA GLU A 33 23.22 -6.39 -5.18
C GLU A 33 21.86 -6.46 -5.89
N ALA A 34 21.47 -7.65 -6.37
CA ALA A 34 20.16 -7.88 -6.95
C ALA A 34 19.03 -7.64 -5.93
N ARG A 35 19.21 -8.06 -4.67
CA ARG A 35 18.27 -7.76 -3.58
C ARG A 35 18.19 -6.26 -3.30
N ALA A 36 19.32 -5.56 -3.24
CA ALA A 36 19.35 -4.13 -3.02
C ALA A 36 18.63 -3.36 -4.15
N ALA A 37 18.89 -3.73 -5.41
CA ALA A 37 18.24 -3.16 -6.58
C ALA A 37 16.72 -3.45 -6.57
N ALA A 38 16.32 -4.68 -6.26
CA ALA A 38 14.90 -5.06 -6.13
C ALA A 38 14.20 -4.25 -5.03
N VAL A 39 14.82 -4.11 -3.85
CA VAL A 39 14.27 -3.30 -2.75
C VAL A 39 14.12 -1.83 -3.16
N ALA A 40 15.09 -1.27 -3.88
CA ALA A 40 15.02 0.11 -4.38
C ALA A 40 13.85 0.28 -5.36
N ALA A 41 13.71 -0.63 -6.33
CA ALA A 41 12.61 -0.64 -7.29
C ALA A 41 11.24 -0.76 -6.58
N LEU A 42 11.11 -1.71 -5.65
CA LEU A 42 9.89 -1.91 -4.88
C LEU A 42 9.53 -0.69 -4.01
N LYS A 43 10.51 -0.01 -3.41
CA LYS A 43 10.25 1.23 -2.64
C LYS A 43 9.78 2.37 -3.55
N SER A 44 10.36 2.51 -4.74
CA SER A 44 9.96 3.48 -5.76
C SER A 44 8.49 3.24 -6.18
N ASP A 45 8.16 2.00 -6.55
CA ASP A 45 6.82 1.65 -7.01
C ASP A 45 5.79 1.77 -5.89
N LYS A 46 6.13 1.35 -4.66
CA LYS A 46 5.30 1.57 -3.47
C LYS A 46 4.94 3.06 -3.31
N ARG A 47 5.93 3.95 -3.48
CA ARG A 47 5.72 5.40 -3.32
C ARG A 47 4.80 5.94 -4.41
N LYS A 48 5.02 5.54 -5.68
CA LYS A 48 4.17 5.94 -6.81
C LYS A 48 2.72 5.52 -6.58
N LEU A 49 2.49 4.26 -6.25
CA LEU A 49 1.15 3.71 -5.98
C LEU A 49 0.50 4.40 -4.79
N HIS A 50 1.25 4.66 -3.72
CA HIS A 50 0.71 5.36 -2.55
C HIS A 50 0.23 6.78 -2.88
N ILE A 51 1.01 7.53 -3.68
CA ILE A 51 0.61 8.87 -4.15
C ILE A 51 -0.64 8.78 -5.02
N MET A 52 -0.69 7.81 -5.95
CA MET A 52 -1.82 7.61 -6.83
C MET A 52 -3.10 7.28 -6.05
N LEU A 53 -3.04 6.35 -5.11
CA LEU A 53 -4.17 5.96 -4.25
C LEU A 53 -4.64 7.15 -3.40
N LYS A 54 -3.73 7.95 -2.83
CA LYS A 54 -4.08 9.17 -2.08
C LYS A 54 -4.74 10.23 -2.95
N ASN A 55 -4.29 10.37 -4.20
CA ASN A 55 -4.93 11.27 -5.16
C ASN A 55 -6.33 10.79 -5.54
N TYR A 56 -6.54 9.48 -5.65
CA TYR A 56 -7.86 8.91 -5.88
C TYR A 56 -8.78 9.13 -4.69
N GLU A 57 -8.35 8.83 -3.47
CA GLU A 57 -9.12 9.08 -2.23
C GLU A 57 -9.56 10.56 -2.13
N ARG A 58 -8.66 11.50 -2.46
CA ARG A 58 -8.98 12.93 -2.47
C ARG A 58 -10.05 13.27 -3.52
N GLN A 59 -9.85 12.85 -4.76
CA GLN A 59 -10.81 13.10 -5.85
C GLN A 59 -12.16 12.46 -5.58
N PHE A 60 -12.17 11.26 -4.99
CA PHE A 60 -13.38 10.57 -4.59
C PHE A 60 -14.15 11.37 -3.54
N LYS A 61 -13.45 11.86 -2.51
CA LYS A 61 -14.04 12.71 -1.47
C LYS A 61 -14.58 14.03 -2.03
N GLU A 62 -13.87 14.66 -2.95
CA GLU A 62 -14.32 15.89 -3.63
C GLU A 62 -15.58 15.64 -4.48
N LYS A 63 -15.65 14.49 -5.16
CA LYS A 63 -16.76 14.16 -6.06
C LYS A 63 -18.01 13.64 -5.35
N HIS A 64 -17.82 12.84 -4.30
CA HIS A 64 -18.92 12.12 -3.62
C HIS A 64 -19.26 12.69 -2.24
N GLY A 65 -18.44 13.58 -1.69
CA GLY A 65 -18.63 14.15 -0.35
C GLY A 65 -18.41 13.16 0.80
N ARG A 66 -17.91 11.95 0.52
CA ARG A 66 -17.64 10.89 1.50
C ARG A 66 -16.31 10.19 1.21
N GLU A 67 -15.79 9.47 2.18
CA GLU A 67 -14.57 8.68 2.02
C GLU A 67 -14.85 7.35 1.31
N VAL A 68 -13.78 6.79 0.72
CA VAL A 68 -13.80 5.45 0.11
C VAL A 68 -13.97 4.42 1.23
N SER A 69 -15.06 3.68 1.21
CA SER A 69 -15.38 2.72 2.30
C SER A 69 -15.73 1.33 1.79
N CYS A 70 -16.27 1.23 0.57
CA CYS A 70 -16.75 -0.02 0.03
C CYS A 70 -15.85 -0.54 -1.10
N PRO A 71 -15.80 -1.86 -1.36
CA PRO A 71 -15.02 -2.42 -2.46
C PRO A 71 -15.39 -1.84 -3.83
N GLU A 72 -16.66 -1.51 -4.04
CA GLU A 72 -17.15 -0.88 -5.28
C GLU A 72 -16.51 0.49 -5.53
N ASP A 73 -16.21 1.23 -4.45
CA ASP A 73 -15.53 2.52 -4.54
C ASP A 73 -14.04 2.36 -4.90
N ILE A 74 -13.44 1.22 -4.58
CA ILE A 74 -12.02 0.91 -4.87
C ILE A 74 -11.86 0.26 -6.25
N ALA A 75 -12.93 -0.33 -6.81
CA ALA A 75 -12.90 -1.02 -8.10
C ALA A 75 -12.12 -0.28 -9.21
N PRO A 76 -12.21 1.06 -9.37
CA PRO A 76 -11.44 1.79 -10.39
C PRO A 76 -9.91 1.75 -10.21
N VAL A 77 -9.43 1.53 -8.98
CA VAL A 77 -8.00 1.50 -8.62
C VAL A 77 -7.62 0.20 -7.90
N GLU A 78 -8.42 -0.85 -8.06
CA GLU A 78 -8.26 -2.11 -7.35
C GLU A 78 -6.90 -2.76 -7.69
N SER A 79 -6.53 -2.79 -8.96
CA SER A 79 -5.30 -3.43 -9.42
C SER A 79 -4.05 -2.80 -8.80
N GLU A 80 -4.04 -1.48 -8.67
CA GLU A 80 -2.97 -0.69 -8.11
C GLU A 80 -2.94 -0.81 -6.59
N TYR A 81 -4.11 -0.89 -5.95
CA TYR A 81 -4.22 -1.20 -4.53
C TYR A 81 -3.65 -2.60 -4.21
N GLN A 82 -3.98 -3.61 -5.03
CA GLN A 82 -3.43 -4.96 -4.89
C GLN A 82 -1.91 -4.97 -5.09
N ARG A 83 -1.41 -4.28 -6.12
CA ARG A 83 0.04 -4.15 -6.36
C ARG A 83 0.76 -3.48 -5.19
N TYR A 84 0.17 -2.45 -4.59
CA TYR A 84 0.75 -1.80 -3.40
C TYR A 84 0.84 -2.77 -2.21
N LYS A 85 -0.21 -3.56 -1.97
CA LYS A 85 -0.22 -4.59 -0.92
C LYS A 85 0.84 -5.65 -1.19
N GLU A 86 0.96 -6.11 -2.44
CA GLU A 86 1.96 -7.10 -2.84
C GLU A 86 3.38 -6.58 -2.62
N ILE A 87 3.68 -5.36 -3.05
CA ILE A 87 4.99 -4.74 -2.84
C ILE A 87 5.33 -4.64 -1.34
N LYS A 88 4.36 -4.32 -0.48
CA LYS A 88 4.58 -4.34 0.98
C LYS A 88 4.96 -5.74 1.46
N ARG A 89 4.31 -6.80 0.98
CA ARG A 89 4.66 -8.19 1.31
C ARG A 89 6.06 -8.56 0.83
N GLN A 90 6.39 -8.24 -0.42
CA GLN A 90 7.70 -8.51 -1.01
C GLN A 90 8.82 -7.79 -0.24
N LEU A 91 8.62 -6.53 0.13
CA LEU A 91 9.59 -5.79 0.94
C LEU A 91 9.84 -6.44 2.30
N ILE A 92 8.79 -6.95 2.97
CA ILE A 92 8.93 -7.67 4.24
C ILE A 92 9.73 -8.96 4.04
N ARG A 93 9.39 -9.75 3.01
CA ARG A 93 10.09 -11.01 2.70
C ARG A 93 11.56 -10.81 2.39
N ILE A 94 11.91 -9.76 1.65
CA ILE A 94 13.30 -9.48 1.27
C ILE A 94 14.11 -8.90 2.45
N GLN A 95 13.49 -8.09 3.32
CA GLN A 95 14.17 -7.44 4.45
C GLN A 95 14.30 -8.32 5.68
N ASN A 96 13.35 -9.23 5.88
CA ASN A 96 13.34 -10.16 6.99
C ASN A 96 13.33 -11.59 6.44
N PRO A 97 14.45 -12.05 5.83
CA PRO A 97 14.62 -13.46 5.54
C PRO A 97 14.60 -14.18 6.91
N GLN A 98 13.47 -14.81 7.23
CA GLN A 98 13.39 -15.64 8.44
C GLN A 98 14.42 -16.79 8.33
N PRO A 99 14.98 -17.26 9.45
CA PRO A 99 16.06 -18.26 9.51
C PRO A 99 15.68 -19.62 8.94
#